data_AF-A0A2J4RB59-F1
#
_entry.id   AF-A0A2J4RB59-F1
#
_cell.length_a   1.000
_cell.length_b   1.000
_cell.length_c   1.000
_cell.angle_alpha   90.00
_cell.angle_beta   90.00
_cell.angle_gamma   90.00
#
_symmetry.space_group_name_H-M   'P 1'
#
loop_
_entity.id
_entity.type
_entity.pdbx_description
1 polymer ?
#
loop_
_entity_poly.entity_id
_entity_poly.type
_entity_poly.pdbx_seq_one_letter_code
_entity_poly.pdbx_strand_id
1 'polypeptide(L)'
;MSENNYSALMMKSALTVNVDIDDITLPGIYPVEAGNSSSPSPYAGVLTVYPGDDKQRTFTSDGIIIASSTFNSDLLKWDEWILPLSRNDPGKDIALDNNTRIFLQNIGVRCQDIATLRKLEPTYDTQQTNVICHTAPSLKTPYQIDSGGRFQADLSDTTTTDDNWLCVVTPEGKRWKRVINDTLLNLAWSGVKPGDDITTPLKNAIAYIKKIFIADSGPAFTPVIAINAGNYIISSTIAKPPFIKLVCMGSVDIDASSITSGVLFDVFNDSTIPKPSFSGPGMNCDDISCIGGTLTVTGSGRTDGGVTAFAYGNKSAGLAPCRGVGFRNVTAKFFGSGLSIRPNDTYLLTFSDSRLEQNYTNFITSSVTSINSGEAIVLSNMIFGGSGNDHIYVNSPGMELIFDKCKA
;
A
#
# COMPACT_ATOMS: atom_id res chain seq x y z
N MET A 1 19.42 39.94 59.30
CA MET A 1 18.88 39.09 58.21
C MET A 1 17.37 39.32 58.19
N SER A 2 16.85 40.08 57.23
CA SER A 2 15.40 40.17 57.02
C SER A 2 15.01 38.99 56.15
N GLU A 3 14.37 37.98 56.74
CA GLU A 3 13.70 36.95 55.96
C GLU A 3 12.55 37.63 55.20
N ASN A 4 12.66 37.66 53.87
CA ASN A 4 11.58 38.01 52.99
C ASN A 4 10.52 36.90 53.04
N ASN A 5 9.70 36.88 54.10
CA ASN A 5 8.62 35.91 54.33
C ASN A 5 7.38 36.22 53.49
N TYR A 6 7.54 36.40 52.17
CA TYR A 6 6.42 36.59 51.23
C TYR A 6 5.42 35.42 51.30
N SER A 7 5.89 34.20 51.56
CA SER A 7 5.06 33.02 51.76
C SER A 7 4.18 33.09 53.01
N ALA A 8 4.67 33.68 54.11
CA ALA A 8 3.86 33.88 55.33
C ALA A 8 2.79 34.98 55.16
N LEU A 9 3.02 35.94 54.26
CA LEU A 9 2.04 37.00 53.94
C LEU A 9 0.87 36.49 53.08
N MET A 10 1.11 35.45 52.29
CA MET A 10 0.12 34.87 51.37
C MET A 10 -0.71 33.75 52.01
N MET A 11 -0.27 33.20 53.15
CA MET A 11 -1.04 32.18 53.89
C MET A 11 -2.25 32.82 54.57
N LYS A 12 -3.43 32.28 54.31
CA LYS A 12 -4.71 32.73 54.87
C LYS A 12 -5.19 31.74 55.93
N SER A 13 -6.21 32.16 56.68
CA SER A 13 -6.89 31.29 57.64
C SER A 13 -7.43 30.04 56.96
N ALA A 14 -7.41 28.91 57.69
CA ALA A 14 -8.00 27.67 57.21
C ALA A 14 -9.49 27.85 56.91
N LEU A 15 -9.93 27.31 55.77
CA LEU A 15 -11.32 27.29 55.34
C LEU A 15 -11.98 26.06 55.93
N THR A 16 -12.99 26.29 56.77
CA THR A 16 -13.79 25.21 57.37
C THR A 16 -14.67 24.53 56.33
N VAL A 17 -15.22 23.36 56.67
CA VAL A 17 -16.15 22.60 55.82
C VAL A 17 -17.39 23.38 55.34
N ASN A 18 -17.77 24.46 56.03
CA ASN A 18 -18.94 25.28 55.71
C ASN A 18 -18.64 26.44 54.75
N VAL A 19 -17.37 26.70 54.41
CA VAL A 19 -16.99 27.76 53.48
C VAL A 19 -16.99 27.19 52.07
N ASP A 20 -17.78 27.77 51.17
CA ASP A 20 -17.70 27.45 49.76
C ASP A 20 -16.39 28.01 49.17
N ILE A 21 -15.53 27.12 48.68
CA ILE A 21 -14.25 27.53 48.11
C ILE A 21 -14.41 28.20 46.74
N ASP A 22 -15.59 28.09 46.11
CA ASP A 22 -15.92 28.77 44.87
C ASP A 22 -16.17 30.26 45.08
N ASP A 23 -16.49 30.69 46.29
CA ASP A 23 -16.60 32.12 46.64
C ASP A 23 -15.23 32.79 46.84
N ILE A 24 -14.15 32.00 46.93
CA ILE A 24 -12.81 32.51 47.21
C ILE A 24 -12.15 32.99 45.92
N THR A 25 -12.03 34.32 45.78
CA THR A 25 -11.44 34.96 44.59
C THR A 25 -10.26 35.88 44.90
N LEU A 26 -9.87 35.97 46.17
CA LEU A 26 -8.72 36.76 46.61
C LEU A 26 -7.44 35.92 46.51
N PRO A 27 -6.33 36.48 46.00
CA PRO A 27 -5.05 35.77 45.97
C PRO A 27 -4.58 35.34 47.37
N GLY A 28 -4.11 34.11 47.48
CA GLY A 28 -3.65 33.54 48.73
C GLY A 28 -3.55 32.01 48.72
N ILE A 29 -2.98 31.47 49.78
CA ILE A 29 -2.86 30.04 50.06
C ILE A 29 -3.77 29.72 51.25
N TYR A 30 -4.76 28.88 51.01
CA TYR A 30 -5.83 28.54 51.93
C TYR A 30 -5.77 27.05 52.26
N PRO A 31 -5.44 26.68 53.51
CA PRO A 31 -5.70 25.32 53.99
C PRO A 31 -7.20 25.05 53.94
N VAL A 32 -7.62 23.89 53.46
CA VAL A 32 -9.03 23.47 53.37
C VAL A 32 -9.22 22.20 54.19
N GLU A 33 -10.19 22.21 55.11
CA GLU A 33 -10.51 21.05 55.94
C GLU A 33 -11.13 19.90 55.13
N ALA A 34 -10.91 18.66 55.59
CA ALA A 34 -11.51 17.48 54.99
C ALA A 34 -13.05 17.54 55.05
N GLY A 35 -13.73 17.05 54.01
CA GLY A 35 -15.19 17.03 53.94
C GLY A 35 -15.85 18.34 53.48
N ASN A 36 -15.08 19.33 53.02
CA ASN A 36 -15.63 20.49 52.33
C ASN A 36 -16.30 20.05 51.01
N SER A 37 -17.59 20.31 50.83
CA SER A 37 -18.37 19.83 49.68
C SER A 37 -18.04 20.51 48.35
N SER A 38 -17.45 21.71 48.40
CA SER A 38 -17.02 22.48 47.21
C SER A 38 -15.58 22.13 46.79
N SER A 39 -14.86 21.36 47.60
CA SER A 39 -13.53 20.86 47.29
C SER A 39 -13.58 19.77 46.21
N PRO A 40 -12.64 19.75 45.24
CA PRO A 40 -12.53 18.63 44.29
C PRO A 40 -12.08 17.32 44.97
N SER A 41 -11.66 17.37 46.24
CA SER A 41 -11.23 16.21 47.02
C SER A 41 -12.01 16.08 48.34
N PRO A 42 -12.40 14.87 48.76
CA PRO A 42 -12.97 14.66 50.10
C PRO A 42 -11.94 14.79 51.24
N TYR A 43 -10.64 14.78 50.91
CA TYR A 43 -9.54 14.93 51.88
C TYR A 43 -9.19 16.39 52.13
N ALA A 44 -8.54 16.66 53.27
CA ALA A 44 -7.98 17.98 53.55
C ALA A 44 -6.92 18.33 52.49
N GLY A 45 -6.81 19.61 52.16
CA GLY A 45 -5.93 20.06 51.09
C GLY A 45 -5.53 21.51 51.18
N VAL A 46 -4.93 22.00 50.12
CA VAL A 46 -4.48 23.39 49.99
C VAL A 46 -5.02 23.95 48.69
N LEU A 47 -5.86 24.99 48.81
CA LEU A 47 -6.29 25.85 47.71
C LEU A 47 -5.29 27.00 47.57
N THR A 48 -4.82 27.26 46.36
CA THR A 48 -3.99 28.42 46.04
C THR A 48 -4.72 29.24 44.98
N VAL A 49 -5.03 30.49 45.26
CA VAL A 49 -5.53 31.47 44.28
C VAL A 49 -4.36 32.36 43.88
N TYR A 50 -4.02 32.36 42.59
CA TYR A 50 -2.84 33.05 42.09
C TYR A 50 -3.09 34.56 41.93
N PRO A 51 -2.08 35.40 42.19
CA PRO A 51 -2.14 36.81 41.84
C PRO A 51 -1.98 36.96 40.32
N GLY A 52 -2.98 37.53 39.66
CA GLY A 52 -2.96 37.80 38.22
C GLY A 52 -4.28 38.41 37.75
N ASP A 53 -4.26 39.08 36.59
CA ASP A 53 -5.46 39.62 35.96
C ASP A 53 -6.39 38.48 35.51
N ASP A 54 -5.80 37.41 34.98
CA ASP A 54 -6.46 36.13 34.75
C ASP A 54 -6.42 35.31 36.04
N LYS A 55 -7.51 35.37 36.82
CA LYS A 55 -7.58 34.63 38.08
C LYS A 55 -7.57 33.12 37.81
N GLN A 56 -6.59 32.45 38.41
CA GLN A 56 -6.47 31.01 38.40
C GLN A 56 -6.39 30.50 39.84
N ARG A 57 -6.84 29.27 40.05
CA ARG A 57 -6.67 28.57 41.31
C ARG A 57 -6.20 27.14 41.10
N THR A 58 -5.46 26.62 42.07
CA THR A 58 -5.08 25.21 42.14
C THR A 58 -5.45 24.60 43.47
N PHE A 59 -5.74 23.30 43.47
CA PHE A 59 -5.99 22.52 44.68
C PHE A 59 -5.07 21.31 44.75
N THR A 60 -4.54 21.00 45.92
CA THR A 60 -3.70 19.80 46.17
C THR A 60 -4.15 19.11 47.44
N SER A 61 -4.16 17.78 47.47
CA SER A 61 -4.48 16.97 48.65
C SER A 61 -3.85 15.58 48.55
N ASP A 62 -4.01 14.75 49.58
CA ASP A 62 -3.59 13.35 49.57
C ASP A 62 -4.30 12.51 48.47
N GLY A 63 -5.48 12.95 48.01
CA GLY A 63 -6.22 12.29 46.93
C GLY A 63 -6.03 12.91 45.55
N ILE A 64 -5.47 14.13 45.46
CA ILE A 64 -5.32 14.89 44.22
C ILE A 64 -3.95 15.55 44.20
N ILE A 65 -3.08 15.09 43.29
CA ILE A 65 -1.73 15.65 43.13
C ILE A 65 -1.81 17.15 42.80
N ILE A 66 -2.68 17.52 41.87
CA ILE A 66 -3.04 18.91 41.55
C ILE A 66 -4.36 18.93 40.78
N ALA A 67 -5.20 19.92 41.05
CA ALA A 67 -6.32 20.33 40.20
C ALA A 67 -6.17 21.81 39.90
N SER A 68 -6.67 22.29 38.76
CA SER A 68 -6.64 23.71 38.39
C SER A 68 -8.00 24.19 37.87
N SER A 69 -8.33 25.45 38.09
CA SER A 69 -9.55 26.08 37.60
C SER A 69 -9.27 27.55 37.29
N THR A 70 -9.94 28.08 36.25
CA THR A 70 -9.83 29.48 35.82
C THR A 70 -11.13 30.21 36.18
N PHE A 71 -11.04 31.48 36.57
CA PHE A 71 -12.21 32.28 36.86
C PHE A 71 -12.78 32.84 35.55
N ASN A 72 -14.06 32.59 35.31
CA ASN A 72 -14.79 33.16 34.21
C ASN A 72 -15.29 34.55 34.59
N SER A 73 -14.68 35.60 34.02
CA SER A 73 -15.02 36.99 34.33
C SER A 73 -16.42 37.39 33.89
N ASP A 74 -16.97 36.75 32.86
CA ASP A 74 -18.29 37.06 32.32
C ASP A 74 -19.40 36.46 33.19
N LEU A 75 -19.16 35.25 33.72
CA LEU A 75 -20.12 34.53 34.56
C LEU A 75 -19.89 34.74 36.07
N LEU A 76 -18.81 35.44 36.44
CA LEU A 76 -18.39 35.71 37.82
C LEU A 76 -18.30 34.43 38.68
N LYS A 77 -17.83 33.33 38.09
CA LYS A 77 -17.69 32.03 38.75
C LYS A 77 -16.42 31.31 38.28
N TRP A 78 -15.95 30.37 39.08
CA TRP A 78 -14.92 29.44 38.65
C TRP A 78 -15.46 28.45 37.63
N ASP A 79 -14.64 28.13 36.62
CA ASP A 79 -14.91 27.00 35.74
C ASP A 79 -14.66 25.67 36.48
N GLU A 80 -15.17 24.58 35.89
CA GLU A 80 -14.98 23.22 36.39
C GLU A 80 -13.50 22.89 36.64
N TRP A 81 -13.24 22.04 37.63
CA TRP A 81 -11.88 21.60 37.95
C TRP A 81 -11.28 20.76 36.83
N ILE A 82 -10.08 21.14 36.40
CA ILE A 82 -9.26 20.38 35.45
C ILE A 82 -8.25 19.56 36.24
N LEU A 83 -8.29 18.24 36.06
CA LEU A 83 -7.34 17.30 36.66
C LEU A 83 -6.30 16.89 35.61
N PRO A 84 -5.01 16.76 35.98
CA PRO A 84 -3.99 16.26 35.06
C PRO A 84 -4.22 14.77 34.77
N LEU A 85 -3.98 14.37 33.53
CA LEU A 85 -4.02 12.98 33.11
C LEU A 85 -2.94 12.16 33.85
N SER A 86 -3.31 10.98 34.34
CA SER A 86 -2.40 9.99 34.91
C SER A 86 -1.41 9.52 33.85
N ARG A 87 -0.12 9.58 34.18
CA ARG A 87 0.93 8.98 33.35
C ARG A 87 0.85 7.45 33.31
N ASN A 88 0.22 6.83 34.30
CA ASN A 88 0.22 5.37 34.48
C ASN A 88 -0.98 4.69 33.80
N ASP A 89 -2.09 5.41 33.60
CA ASP A 89 -3.28 4.86 32.95
C ASP A 89 -4.04 5.94 32.14
N PRO A 90 -3.38 6.56 31.13
CA PRO A 90 -3.99 7.62 30.34
C PRO A 90 -5.26 7.17 29.62
N GLY A 91 -5.40 5.87 29.31
CA GLY A 91 -6.57 5.32 28.64
C GLY A 91 -7.85 5.35 29.48
N LYS A 92 -7.73 5.15 30.81
CA LYS A 92 -8.86 5.23 31.74
C LYS A 92 -9.34 6.66 31.94
N ASP A 93 -8.42 7.61 32.04
CA ASP A 93 -8.75 9.03 32.26
C ASP A 93 -9.44 9.65 31.03
N ILE A 94 -8.93 9.33 29.84
CA ILE A 94 -9.54 9.76 28.57
C ILE A 94 -10.95 9.18 28.39
N ALA A 95 -11.20 7.97 28.91
CA ALA A 95 -12.53 7.36 28.90
C ALA A 95 -13.50 8.02 29.88
N LEU A 96 -13.01 8.49 31.03
CA LEU A 96 -13.79 9.23 32.03
C LEU A 96 -14.16 10.64 31.54
N ASP A 97 -13.29 11.28 30.76
CA ASP A 97 -13.52 12.61 30.18
C ASP A 97 -14.46 12.61 28.95
N ASN A 98 -15.06 11.45 28.59
CA ASN A 98 -15.86 11.25 27.37
C ASN A 98 -15.14 11.65 26.05
N ASN A 99 -13.83 11.88 26.10
CA ASN A 99 -13.00 12.33 24.99
C ASN A 99 -12.29 11.20 24.25
N THR A 100 -12.60 9.94 24.56
CA THR A 100 -12.05 8.74 23.87
C THR A 100 -12.24 8.82 22.36
N ARG A 101 -13.36 9.37 21.89
CA ARG A 101 -13.61 9.55 20.45
C ARG A 101 -12.65 10.55 19.81
N ILE A 102 -12.42 11.69 20.44
CA ILE A 102 -11.51 12.74 19.95
C ILE A 102 -10.05 12.26 20.03
N PHE A 103 -9.70 11.58 21.13
CA PHE A 103 -8.39 10.97 21.30
C PHE A 103 -8.11 9.93 20.21
N LEU A 104 -9.01 8.95 20.00
CA LEU A 104 -8.87 7.93 18.94
C LEU A 104 -8.88 8.53 17.52
N GLN A 105 -9.61 9.62 17.30
CA GLN A 105 -9.56 10.40 16.05
C GLN A 105 -8.18 11.06 15.85
N ASN A 106 -7.53 11.53 16.93
CA ASN A 106 -6.25 12.24 16.87
C ASN A 106 -5.00 11.34 16.85
N ILE A 107 -5.07 10.09 17.34
CA ILE A 107 -3.97 9.10 17.19
C ILE A 107 -4.01 8.33 15.86
N GLY A 108 -5.00 8.63 15.01
CA GLY A 108 -5.24 7.93 13.75
C GLY A 108 -5.77 6.52 14.01
N VAL A 109 -7.06 6.30 13.77
CA VAL A 109 -7.67 4.97 13.80
C VAL A 109 -6.84 4.05 12.90
N ARG A 110 -6.09 3.12 13.51
CA ARG A 110 -5.42 2.04 12.78
C ARG A 110 -6.41 0.89 12.64
N CYS A 111 -6.84 0.62 11.42
CA CYS A 111 -7.66 -0.54 11.11
C CYS A 111 -6.75 -1.77 11.07
N GLN A 112 -7.13 -2.83 11.78
CA GLN A 112 -6.35 -4.07 11.77
C GLN A 112 -6.29 -4.68 10.36
N ASP A 113 -7.42 -4.69 9.68
CA ASP A 113 -7.59 -5.32 8.37
C ASP A 113 -8.67 -4.65 7.50
N ILE A 114 -8.80 -5.11 6.26
CA ILE A 114 -9.83 -4.63 5.32
C ILE A 114 -11.23 -4.97 5.82
N ALA A 115 -11.41 -6.09 6.52
CA ALA A 115 -12.70 -6.46 7.10
C ALA A 115 -13.16 -5.46 8.18
N THR A 116 -12.22 -4.91 8.94
CA THR A 116 -12.45 -3.85 9.92
C THR A 116 -12.68 -2.50 9.24
N LEU A 117 -11.86 -2.16 8.23
CA LEU A 117 -12.05 -0.93 7.43
C LEU A 117 -13.46 -0.88 6.81
N ARG A 118 -13.93 -2.01 6.30
CA ARG A 118 -15.26 -2.12 5.69
C ARG A 118 -16.38 -1.75 6.66
N LYS A 119 -16.19 -1.95 7.97
CA LYS A 119 -17.20 -1.61 9.00
C LYS A 119 -17.02 -0.19 9.56
N LEU A 120 -15.93 0.49 9.22
CA LEU A 120 -15.63 1.83 9.71
C LEU A 120 -16.28 2.86 8.79
N GLU A 121 -17.31 3.53 9.25
CA GLU A 121 -17.95 4.60 8.46
C GLU A 121 -17.14 5.90 8.53
N PRO A 122 -16.75 6.50 7.38
CA PRO A 122 -16.18 7.83 7.39
C PRO A 122 -17.23 8.87 7.78
N THR A 123 -16.77 9.90 8.50
CA THR A 123 -17.58 10.97 9.09
C THR A 123 -17.46 12.29 8.36
N TYR A 124 -16.40 12.48 7.57
CA TYR A 124 -16.20 13.63 6.70
C TYR A 124 -15.39 13.22 5.48
N ASP A 125 -15.51 14.01 4.41
CA ASP A 125 -14.78 13.75 3.18
C ASP A 125 -13.29 13.94 3.38
N THR A 126 -12.47 13.17 2.68
CA THR A 126 -11.00 13.14 2.83
C THR A 126 -10.48 12.66 4.18
N GLN A 127 -11.35 12.16 5.08
CA GLN A 127 -10.92 11.48 6.31
C GLN A 127 -9.90 10.40 5.97
N GLN A 128 -8.81 10.29 6.75
CA GLN A 128 -7.78 9.29 6.54
C GLN A 128 -7.75 8.24 7.64
N THR A 129 -7.41 7.01 7.28
CA THR A 129 -7.15 5.90 8.20
C THR A 129 -6.00 5.05 7.65
N ASN A 130 -5.34 4.28 8.52
CA ASN A 130 -4.28 3.38 8.12
C ASN A 130 -4.66 1.93 8.41
N VAL A 131 -4.67 1.09 7.39
CA VAL A 131 -4.86 -0.36 7.51
C VAL A 131 -3.50 -1.02 7.73
N ILE A 132 -3.40 -1.88 8.74
CA ILE A 132 -2.12 -2.53 9.12
C ILE A 132 -1.74 -3.63 8.12
N CYS A 133 -2.70 -4.45 7.71
CA CYS A 133 -2.52 -5.55 6.76
C CYS A 133 -3.84 -5.83 6.05
N HIS A 134 -3.82 -6.49 4.89
CA HIS A 134 -5.08 -6.79 4.21
C HIS A 134 -5.99 -7.73 5.03
N THR A 135 -5.41 -8.81 5.56
CA THR A 135 -6.07 -9.82 6.40
C THR A 135 -5.32 -9.93 7.71
N ALA A 136 -6.04 -9.90 8.84
CA ALA A 136 -5.41 -9.97 10.16
C ALA A 136 -4.47 -11.18 10.27
N PRO A 137 -3.25 -10.99 10.80
CA PRO A 137 -2.31 -12.08 10.99
C PRO A 137 -2.87 -13.07 12.01
N SER A 138 -2.50 -14.33 11.83
CA SER A 138 -2.69 -15.38 12.83
C SER A 138 -1.32 -15.82 13.34
N LEU A 139 -1.26 -16.50 14.49
CA LEU A 139 -0.02 -17.12 14.97
C LEU A 139 0.63 -18.10 13.96
N LYS A 140 -0.14 -18.55 12.95
CA LYS A 140 0.33 -19.44 11.88
C LYS A 140 0.82 -18.70 10.62
N THR A 141 0.50 -17.41 10.49
CA THR A 141 0.83 -16.59 9.32
C THR A 141 1.37 -15.24 9.82
N PRO A 142 2.71 -15.11 10.00
CA PRO A 142 3.29 -13.87 10.50
C PRO A 142 2.89 -12.68 9.62
N TYR A 143 2.89 -11.49 10.21
CA TYR A 143 2.49 -10.23 9.55
C TYR A 143 3.01 -10.15 8.11
N GLN A 144 2.09 -10.11 7.15
CA GLN A 144 2.39 -9.65 5.79
C GLN A 144 2.34 -8.13 5.80
N ILE A 145 3.40 -7.51 6.32
CA ILE A 145 3.47 -6.07 6.62
C ILE A 145 3.22 -5.22 5.36
N ASP A 146 3.53 -5.75 4.17
CA ASP A 146 3.39 -5.05 2.90
C ASP A 146 1.96 -5.07 2.31
N SER A 147 0.99 -5.67 3.00
CA SER A 147 -0.41 -5.75 2.54
C SER A 147 -1.31 -4.61 3.05
N GLY A 148 -0.82 -3.82 4.01
CA GLY A 148 -1.52 -2.67 4.59
C GLY A 148 -1.43 -1.39 3.75
N GLY A 149 -1.77 -0.26 4.33
CA GLY A 149 -1.60 1.06 3.72
C GLY A 149 -2.64 2.09 4.15
N ARG A 150 -2.46 3.33 3.67
CA ARG A 150 -3.37 4.44 3.96
C ARG A 150 -4.59 4.41 3.06
N PHE A 151 -5.74 4.71 3.63
CA PHE A 151 -7.00 4.91 2.94
C PHE A 151 -7.53 6.31 3.24
N GLN A 152 -8.21 6.90 2.26
CA GLN A 152 -8.87 8.18 2.34
C GLN A 152 -10.34 8.02 1.92
N ALA A 153 -11.24 8.64 2.68
CA ALA A 153 -12.65 8.68 2.33
C ALA A 153 -12.86 9.57 1.10
N ASP A 154 -13.64 9.07 0.14
CA ASP A 154 -14.19 9.86 -0.96
C ASP A 154 -15.71 9.75 -0.86
N LEU A 155 -16.33 10.73 -0.22
CA LEU A 155 -17.78 10.77 -0.02
C LEU A 155 -18.54 11.23 -1.27
N SER A 156 -17.83 11.75 -2.27
CA SER A 156 -18.42 12.12 -3.57
C SER A 156 -18.62 10.91 -4.48
N ASP A 157 -17.79 9.88 -4.34
CA ASP A 157 -17.90 8.65 -5.12
C ASP A 157 -19.02 7.74 -4.59
N THR A 158 -20.05 7.59 -5.42
CA THR A 158 -21.19 6.72 -5.14
C THR A 158 -21.26 5.49 -6.05
N THR A 159 -20.28 5.31 -6.94
CA THR A 159 -20.35 4.35 -8.06
C THR A 159 -19.26 3.29 -8.07
N THR A 160 -18.06 3.59 -7.57
CA THR A 160 -16.98 2.60 -7.53
C THR A 160 -17.38 1.44 -6.62
N THR A 161 -17.23 0.23 -7.15
CA THR A 161 -17.54 -1.02 -6.46
C THR A 161 -16.48 -1.37 -5.44
N ASP A 162 -16.83 -2.18 -4.43
CA ASP A 162 -15.84 -2.79 -3.54
C ASP A 162 -15.02 -3.79 -4.36
N ASP A 163 -13.71 -3.57 -4.46
CA ASP A 163 -12.77 -4.47 -5.13
C ASP A 163 -11.88 -5.21 -4.12
N ASN A 164 -12.14 -5.01 -2.82
CA ASN A 164 -11.37 -5.56 -1.72
C ASN A 164 -9.85 -5.26 -1.82
N TRP A 165 -9.48 -4.16 -2.49
CA TRP A 165 -8.08 -3.85 -2.81
C TRP A 165 -7.76 -2.35 -2.78
N LEU A 166 -8.28 -1.59 -3.75
CA LEU A 166 -8.09 -0.15 -3.89
C LEU A 166 -9.31 0.63 -3.42
N CYS A 167 -10.49 0.04 -3.48
CA CYS A 167 -11.75 0.61 -3.03
C CYS A 167 -12.47 -0.37 -2.10
N VAL A 168 -12.78 0.09 -0.89
CA VAL A 168 -13.59 -0.64 0.10
C VAL A 168 -14.88 0.14 0.32
N VAL A 169 -16.02 -0.54 0.18
CA VAL A 169 -17.34 0.07 0.33
C VAL A 169 -17.94 -0.35 1.66
N THR A 170 -18.34 0.62 2.46
CA THR A 170 -18.92 0.41 3.78
C THR A 170 -20.40 -0.01 3.70
N PRO A 171 -21.02 -0.52 4.80
CA PRO A 171 -22.45 -0.83 4.85
C PRO A 171 -23.37 0.33 4.44
N GLU A 172 -23.03 1.58 4.77
CA GLU A 172 -23.79 2.76 4.34
C GLU A 172 -23.48 3.17 2.89
N GLY A 173 -22.63 2.42 2.18
CA GLY A 173 -22.23 2.70 0.81
C GLY A 173 -21.18 3.81 0.69
N LYS A 174 -20.42 4.16 1.73
CA LYS A 174 -19.32 5.13 1.63
C LYS A 174 -18.05 4.42 1.15
N ARG A 175 -17.15 5.15 0.47
CA ARG A 175 -15.95 4.58 -0.16
C ARG A 175 -14.69 5.01 0.56
N TRP A 176 -13.92 4.02 1.02
CA TRP A 176 -12.51 4.20 1.37
C TRP A 176 -11.66 3.87 0.15
N LYS A 177 -10.89 4.85 -0.33
CA LYS A 177 -9.96 4.68 -1.43
C LYS A 177 -8.54 4.62 -0.92
N ARG A 178 -7.79 3.61 -1.37
CA ARG A 178 -6.37 3.48 -1.05
C ARG A 178 -5.62 4.67 -1.62
N VAL A 179 -4.80 5.30 -0.79
CA VAL A 179 -3.89 6.36 -1.24
C VAL A 179 -2.72 5.69 -1.95
N ILE A 180 -2.57 5.96 -3.23
CA ILE A 180 -1.48 5.45 -4.07
C ILE A 180 -0.49 6.61 -4.26
N ASN A 181 0.78 6.37 -3.90
CA ASN A 181 1.89 7.30 -4.14
C ASN A 181 2.70 6.83 -5.36
N ASP A 182 2.03 6.87 -6.51
CA ASP A 182 2.51 6.99 -7.90
C ASP A 182 3.66 6.09 -8.42
N THR A 183 4.18 5.14 -7.65
CA THR A 183 5.37 4.37 -8.05
C THR A 183 5.16 2.87 -8.04
N LEU A 184 4.41 2.34 -7.07
CA LEU A 184 4.26 0.91 -6.86
C LEU A 184 2.80 0.54 -6.59
N LEU A 185 2.31 -0.47 -7.29
CA LEU A 185 1.02 -1.11 -7.07
C LEU A 185 1.28 -2.53 -6.54
N ASN A 186 1.33 -2.70 -5.23
CA ASN A 186 1.67 -4.00 -4.64
C ASN A 186 0.47 -4.96 -4.71
N LEU A 187 0.68 -6.14 -5.28
CA LEU A 187 -0.36 -7.15 -5.41
C LEU A 187 -0.85 -7.65 -4.04
N ALA A 188 0.03 -7.70 -3.02
CA ALA A 188 -0.30 -8.11 -1.66
C ALA A 188 -1.41 -7.26 -1.02
N TRP A 189 -1.63 -6.03 -1.50
CA TRP A 189 -2.73 -5.17 -1.06
C TRP A 189 -4.11 -5.75 -1.38
N SER A 190 -4.21 -6.70 -2.31
CA SER A 190 -5.45 -7.43 -2.65
C SER A 190 -5.68 -8.67 -1.77
N GLY A 191 -4.77 -8.93 -0.83
CA GLY A 191 -4.84 -10.07 0.09
C GLY A 191 -4.16 -11.34 -0.40
N VAL A 192 -3.49 -11.30 -1.56
CA VAL A 192 -2.73 -12.46 -2.06
C VAL A 192 -1.57 -12.79 -1.14
N LYS A 193 -1.38 -14.08 -0.93
CA LYS A 193 -0.28 -14.68 -0.16
C LYS A 193 0.37 -15.82 -0.94
N PRO A 194 1.58 -16.24 -0.57
CA PRO A 194 2.19 -17.42 -1.16
C PRO A 194 1.25 -18.63 -1.09
N GLY A 195 1.14 -19.35 -2.20
CA GLY A 195 0.21 -20.46 -2.43
C GLY A 195 -1.08 -20.07 -3.15
N ASP A 196 -1.42 -18.79 -3.21
CA ASP A 196 -2.65 -18.34 -3.89
C ASP A 196 -2.48 -18.31 -5.42
N ASP A 197 -3.61 -18.43 -6.13
CA ASP A 197 -3.71 -18.10 -7.54
C ASP A 197 -3.85 -16.58 -7.72
N ILE A 198 -2.84 -15.98 -8.35
CA ILE A 198 -2.74 -14.52 -8.54
C ILE A 198 -3.28 -14.06 -9.90
N THR A 199 -3.86 -14.95 -10.70
CA THR A 199 -4.36 -14.64 -12.05
C THR A 199 -5.32 -13.46 -12.07
N THR A 200 -6.37 -13.51 -11.24
CA THR A 200 -7.39 -12.45 -11.20
C THR A 200 -6.85 -11.16 -10.61
N PRO A 201 -6.15 -11.16 -9.44
CA PRO A 201 -5.49 -9.97 -8.92
C PRO A 201 -4.56 -9.29 -9.93
N LEU A 202 -3.74 -10.06 -10.64
CA LEU A 202 -2.79 -9.52 -11.62
C LEU A 202 -3.51 -8.93 -12.84
N LYS A 203 -4.58 -9.57 -13.33
CA LYS A 203 -5.43 -9.03 -14.40
C LYS A 203 -6.13 -7.74 -13.98
N ASN A 204 -6.60 -7.65 -12.74
CA ASN A 204 -7.20 -6.43 -12.21
C ASN A 204 -6.19 -5.29 -12.14
N ALA A 205 -4.95 -5.57 -11.73
CA ALA A 205 -3.86 -4.60 -11.72
C ALA A 205 -3.52 -4.08 -13.13
N ILE A 206 -3.43 -4.98 -14.10
CA ILE A 206 -3.23 -4.65 -15.51
C ILE A 206 -4.36 -3.75 -16.03
N ALA A 207 -5.62 -4.10 -15.73
CA ALA A 207 -6.77 -3.32 -16.14
C ALA A 207 -6.80 -1.93 -15.51
N TYR A 208 -6.41 -1.82 -14.24
CA TYR A 208 -6.31 -0.54 -13.52
C TYR A 208 -5.28 0.38 -14.19
N ILE A 209 -4.07 -0.12 -14.46
CA ILE A 209 -3.02 0.68 -15.13
C ILE A 209 -3.42 1.06 -16.55
N LYS A 210 -4.08 0.15 -17.28
CA LYS A 210 -4.59 0.46 -18.63
C LYS A 210 -5.60 1.62 -18.61
N LYS A 211 -6.44 1.74 -17.57
CA LYS A 211 -7.36 2.88 -17.41
C LYS A 211 -6.61 4.20 -17.18
N ILE A 212 -5.56 4.20 -16.34
CA ILE A 212 -4.71 5.38 -16.12
C ILE A 212 -4.06 5.82 -17.43
N PHE A 213 -3.44 4.87 -18.15
CA PHE A 213 -2.81 5.15 -19.44
C PHE A 213 -3.76 5.80 -20.45
N ILE A 214 -5.00 5.32 -20.53
CA ILE A 214 -6.02 5.89 -21.43
C ILE A 214 -6.43 7.30 -21.00
N ALA A 215 -6.60 7.53 -19.69
CA ALA A 215 -6.97 8.83 -19.15
C ALA A 215 -5.87 9.88 -19.37
N ASP A 216 -4.61 9.50 -19.14
CA ASP A 216 -3.46 10.41 -19.22
C ASP A 216 -2.84 10.48 -20.63
N SER A 217 -3.39 9.71 -21.58
CA SER A 217 -2.92 9.62 -22.98
C SER A 217 -1.43 9.23 -23.12
N GLY A 218 -0.88 8.50 -22.14
CA GLY A 218 0.52 8.08 -22.17
C GLY A 218 0.94 7.21 -20.97
N PRO A 219 2.14 6.59 -21.04
CA PRO A 219 2.64 5.71 -20.00
C PRO A 219 3.40 6.43 -18.87
N ALA A 220 3.61 7.74 -19.00
CA ALA A 220 4.28 8.55 -18.00
C ALA A 220 3.50 8.46 -16.68
N PHE A 221 4.19 8.13 -15.59
CA PHE A 221 3.61 8.00 -14.23
C PHE A 221 2.65 6.83 -14.02
N THR A 222 2.58 5.86 -14.94
CA THR A 222 1.89 4.59 -14.64
C THR A 222 2.65 3.80 -13.56
N PRO A 223 1.97 3.28 -12.52
CA PRO A 223 2.65 2.57 -11.44
C PRO A 223 3.17 1.20 -11.91
N VAL A 224 4.22 0.69 -11.24
CA VAL A 224 4.74 -0.66 -11.48
C VAL A 224 4.00 -1.66 -10.60
N ILE A 225 3.55 -2.79 -11.16
CA ILE A 225 2.93 -3.86 -10.38
C ILE A 225 4.02 -4.63 -9.64
N ALA A 226 3.95 -4.70 -8.32
CA ALA A 226 4.89 -5.46 -7.51
C ALA A 226 4.32 -6.80 -7.05
N ILE A 227 5.11 -7.86 -7.24
CA ILE A 227 4.84 -9.21 -6.73
C ILE A 227 5.91 -9.52 -5.69
N ASN A 228 5.49 -9.69 -4.44
CA ASN A 228 6.39 -10.00 -3.34
C ASN A 228 6.92 -11.45 -3.46
N ALA A 229 8.01 -11.75 -2.75
CA ALA A 229 8.62 -13.07 -2.73
C ALA A 229 7.62 -14.15 -2.27
N GLY A 230 7.67 -15.30 -2.95
CA GLY A 230 6.79 -16.43 -2.64
C GLY A 230 6.50 -17.31 -3.84
N ASN A 231 5.82 -18.43 -3.57
CA ASN A 231 5.27 -19.31 -4.59
C ASN A 231 3.82 -18.91 -4.90
N TYR A 232 3.42 -18.87 -6.17
CA TYR A 232 2.09 -18.48 -6.61
C TYR A 232 1.62 -19.36 -7.76
N ILE A 233 0.31 -19.35 -8.02
CA ILE A 233 -0.29 -20.04 -9.17
C ILE A 233 -0.75 -18.99 -10.19
N ILE A 234 -0.57 -19.28 -11.48
CA ILE A 234 -1.28 -18.57 -12.55
C ILE A 234 -1.99 -19.60 -13.42
N SER A 235 -3.32 -19.56 -13.41
CA SER A 235 -4.18 -20.55 -14.04
C SER A 235 -4.64 -20.20 -15.46
N SER A 236 -4.36 -18.98 -15.94
CA SER A 236 -4.65 -18.57 -17.32
C SER A 236 -3.73 -17.46 -17.81
N THR A 237 -3.74 -17.21 -19.13
CA THR A 237 -2.93 -16.19 -19.79
C THR A 237 -3.05 -14.81 -19.13
N ILE A 238 -1.90 -14.19 -18.88
CA ILE A 238 -1.71 -12.80 -18.49
C ILE A 238 -1.37 -11.99 -19.75
N ALA A 239 -2.42 -11.43 -20.36
CA ALA A 239 -2.28 -10.54 -21.50
C ALA A 239 -2.05 -9.10 -21.02
N LYS A 240 -1.02 -8.43 -21.53
CA LYS A 240 -0.75 -7.02 -21.19
C LYS A 240 -0.06 -6.26 -22.32
N PRO A 241 -0.29 -4.94 -22.44
CA PRO A 241 0.54 -4.09 -23.29
C PRO A 241 1.97 -3.94 -22.77
N PRO A 242 2.93 -3.60 -23.65
CA PRO A 242 4.36 -3.46 -23.33
C PRO A 242 4.65 -2.39 -22.26
N PHE A 243 3.84 -1.34 -22.17
CA PHE A 243 4.08 -0.28 -21.19
C PHE A 243 3.77 -0.70 -19.74
N ILE A 244 3.02 -1.79 -19.51
CA ILE A 244 2.72 -2.25 -18.15
C ILE A 244 3.90 -3.04 -17.61
N LYS A 245 4.40 -2.59 -16.46
CA LYS A 245 5.61 -3.09 -15.82
C LYS A 245 5.28 -3.98 -14.62
N LEU A 246 5.95 -5.12 -14.55
CA LEU A 246 5.93 -6.05 -13.42
C LEU A 246 7.32 -6.09 -12.78
N VAL A 247 7.36 -5.96 -11.46
CA VAL A 247 8.57 -6.18 -10.66
C VAL A 247 8.34 -7.27 -9.63
N CYS A 248 9.14 -8.33 -9.70
CA CYS A 248 9.20 -9.37 -8.69
C CYS A 248 10.23 -8.96 -7.63
N MET A 249 9.86 -8.98 -6.36
CA MET A 249 10.71 -8.59 -5.24
C MET A 249 11.19 -9.84 -4.50
N GLY A 250 12.50 -10.09 -4.47
CA GLY A 250 13.05 -11.36 -3.98
C GLY A 250 12.76 -12.51 -4.96
N SER A 251 12.75 -13.75 -4.47
CA SER A 251 12.48 -14.91 -5.33
C SER A 251 10.99 -15.17 -5.45
N VAL A 252 10.50 -15.23 -6.68
CA VAL A 252 9.08 -15.47 -7.00
C VAL A 252 8.99 -16.70 -7.88
N ASP A 253 8.24 -17.71 -7.43
CA ASP A 253 7.99 -18.93 -8.18
C ASP A 253 6.52 -18.95 -8.63
N ILE A 254 6.29 -19.10 -9.93
CA ILE A 254 4.95 -19.19 -10.51
C ILE A 254 4.75 -20.58 -11.11
N ASP A 255 3.75 -21.30 -10.59
CA ASP A 255 3.22 -22.51 -11.18
C ASP A 255 2.11 -22.16 -12.18
N ALA A 256 2.38 -22.42 -13.46
CA ALA A 256 1.45 -22.28 -14.58
C ALA A 256 1.13 -23.63 -15.23
N SER A 257 1.36 -24.74 -14.51
CA SER A 257 1.18 -26.10 -15.03
C SER A 257 -0.26 -26.45 -15.37
N SER A 258 -1.25 -25.69 -14.89
CA SER A 258 -2.65 -25.86 -15.29
C SER A 258 -3.00 -25.28 -16.65
N ILE A 259 -2.12 -24.43 -17.23
CA ILE A 259 -2.33 -23.88 -18.57
C ILE A 259 -1.87 -24.92 -19.59
N THR A 260 -2.74 -25.34 -20.49
CA THR A 260 -2.46 -26.43 -21.45
C THR A 260 -2.33 -25.96 -22.90
N SER A 261 -2.73 -24.73 -23.22
CA SER A 261 -2.56 -24.12 -24.54
C SER A 261 -2.38 -22.61 -24.46
N GLY A 262 -1.84 -22.01 -25.53
CA GLY A 262 -1.67 -20.56 -25.64
C GLY A 262 -0.37 -20.06 -25.01
N VAL A 263 -0.45 -18.96 -24.25
CA VAL A 263 0.71 -18.24 -23.72
C VAL A 263 0.49 -17.93 -22.24
N LEU A 264 1.53 -18.03 -21.39
CA LEU A 264 1.46 -17.56 -20.00
C LEU A 264 1.49 -16.03 -19.94
N PHE A 265 2.59 -15.39 -20.36
CA PHE A 265 2.70 -13.93 -20.46
C PHE A 265 2.65 -13.49 -21.93
N ASP A 266 1.53 -12.87 -22.32
CA ASP A 266 1.26 -12.46 -23.70
C ASP A 266 1.36 -10.93 -23.83
N VAL A 267 2.50 -10.45 -24.36
CA VAL A 267 2.84 -9.03 -24.42
C VAL A 267 2.57 -8.47 -25.82
N PHE A 268 1.48 -7.70 -25.94
CA PHE A 268 1.04 -7.10 -27.20
C PHE A 268 0.17 -5.86 -26.97
N ASN A 269 0.11 -4.96 -27.94
CA ASN A 269 -0.90 -3.88 -27.95
C ASN A 269 -2.18 -4.38 -28.61
N ASP A 270 -3.34 -4.05 -28.05
CA ASP A 270 -4.64 -4.22 -28.72
C ASP A 270 -5.09 -2.91 -29.40
N SER A 271 -6.23 -2.97 -30.09
CA SER A 271 -6.79 -1.82 -30.82
C SER A 271 -7.23 -0.67 -29.92
N THR A 272 -7.30 -0.86 -28.60
CA THR A 272 -7.66 0.22 -27.67
C THR A 272 -6.45 1.05 -27.25
N ILE A 273 -5.23 0.69 -27.67
CA ILE A 273 -4.02 1.46 -27.39
C ILE A 273 -3.79 2.47 -28.53
N PRO A 274 -3.81 3.79 -28.27
CA PRO A 274 -3.63 4.81 -29.30
C PRO A 274 -2.24 4.78 -29.96
N LYS A 275 -2.16 5.22 -31.23
CA LYS A 275 -0.90 5.45 -31.96
C LYS A 275 -0.54 6.96 -31.99
N PRO A 276 0.73 7.39 -31.90
CA PRO A 276 1.90 6.81 -31.23
C PRO A 276 2.26 7.62 -29.95
N SER A 277 2.26 7.00 -28.77
CA SER A 277 2.68 7.68 -27.53
C SER A 277 3.91 7.01 -26.90
N PHE A 278 5.00 6.77 -27.65
CA PHE A 278 6.14 5.98 -27.11
C PHE A 278 7.53 6.61 -27.29
N SER A 279 7.62 7.93 -27.17
CA SER A 279 8.87 8.65 -26.92
C SER A 279 8.74 9.43 -25.60
N GLY A 280 8.86 8.74 -24.46
CA GLY A 280 8.70 9.37 -23.15
C GLY A 280 9.02 8.43 -21.99
N PRO A 281 9.08 8.95 -20.75
CA PRO A 281 9.28 8.15 -19.54
C PRO A 281 8.26 7.00 -19.43
N GLY A 282 8.69 5.82 -18.99
CA GLY A 282 7.86 4.61 -18.88
C GLY A 282 8.02 3.61 -20.04
N MET A 283 8.75 3.99 -21.10
CA MET A 283 9.19 3.11 -22.18
C MET A 283 10.70 2.89 -22.13
N ASN A 284 11.22 1.89 -22.86
CA ASN A 284 12.64 1.54 -22.92
C ASN A 284 13.19 0.96 -21.60
N CYS A 285 12.40 0.11 -20.96
CA CYS A 285 12.78 -0.63 -19.77
C CYS A 285 12.10 -2.00 -19.75
N ASP A 286 12.70 -2.92 -19.00
CA ASP A 286 12.19 -4.27 -18.78
C ASP A 286 10.72 -4.19 -18.31
N ASP A 287 9.81 -4.85 -19.02
CA ASP A 287 8.41 -4.93 -18.63
C ASP A 287 8.15 -6.03 -17.60
N ILE A 288 9.11 -6.97 -17.46
CA ILE A 288 9.15 -7.94 -16.38
C ILE A 288 10.58 -7.97 -15.83
N SER A 289 10.75 -7.62 -14.57
CA SER A 289 12.05 -7.66 -13.90
C SER A 289 11.95 -8.29 -12.53
N CYS A 290 13.08 -8.80 -12.03
CA CYS A 290 13.18 -9.28 -10.66
C CYS A 290 14.37 -8.62 -9.95
N ILE A 291 14.12 -8.10 -8.75
CA ILE A 291 15.11 -7.40 -7.91
C ILE A 291 15.37 -8.24 -6.67
N GLY A 292 16.65 -8.53 -6.39
CA GLY A 292 17.05 -9.30 -5.21
C GLY A 292 16.72 -10.81 -5.30
N GLY A 293 16.36 -11.31 -6.48
CA GLY A 293 16.03 -12.71 -6.72
C GLY A 293 15.81 -13.03 -8.20
N THR A 294 14.99 -14.04 -8.46
CA THR A 294 14.62 -14.49 -9.81
C THR A 294 13.12 -14.74 -9.87
N LEU A 295 12.50 -14.41 -11.00
CA LEU A 295 11.17 -14.91 -11.34
C LEU A 295 11.32 -16.26 -12.05
N THR A 296 10.85 -17.33 -11.42
CA THR A 296 10.78 -18.66 -12.05
C THR A 296 9.35 -18.95 -12.47
N VAL A 297 9.13 -19.28 -13.75
CA VAL A 297 7.84 -19.75 -14.25
C VAL A 297 7.95 -21.22 -14.67
N THR A 298 6.97 -22.03 -14.28
CA THR A 298 6.91 -23.47 -14.58
C THR A 298 5.64 -23.79 -15.37
N GLY A 299 5.79 -24.36 -16.57
CA GLY A 299 4.67 -24.71 -17.45
C GLY A 299 4.16 -26.13 -17.25
N SER A 300 3.21 -26.52 -18.10
CA SER A 300 2.52 -27.83 -18.07
C SER A 300 3.34 -29.00 -18.64
N GLY A 301 4.45 -28.72 -19.32
CA GLY A 301 5.30 -29.76 -19.88
C GLY A 301 6.05 -29.33 -21.14
N ARG A 302 6.99 -30.20 -21.52
CA ARG A 302 7.92 -30.00 -22.64
C ARG A 302 7.38 -30.63 -23.93
N THR A 303 6.26 -30.12 -24.44
CA THR A 303 5.56 -30.68 -25.62
C THR A 303 5.58 -29.75 -26.82
N ASP A 304 5.66 -30.33 -28.02
CA ASP A 304 5.52 -29.57 -29.27
C ASP A 304 4.14 -28.89 -29.36
N GLY A 305 4.12 -27.65 -29.83
CA GLY A 305 2.91 -26.83 -29.86
C GLY A 305 2.27 -26.55 -28.49
N GLY A 306 2.98 -26.84 -27.39
CA GLY A 306 2.52 -26.58 -26.03
C GLY A 306 2.48 -25.09 -25.68
N VAL A 307 2.25 -24.78 -24.40
CA VAL A 307 2.18 -23.40 -23.92
C VAL A 307 3.50 -22.67 -24.15
N THR A 308 3.43 -21.41 -24.58
CA THR A 308 4.59 -20.51 -24.61
C THR A 308 4.69 -19.74 -23.29
N ALA A 309 5.86 -19.68 -22.65
CA ALA A 309 6.01 -18.94 -21.38
C ALA A 309 5.86 -17.43 -21.60
N PHE A 310 6.62 -16.89 -22.56
CA PHE A 310 6.60 -15.47 -22.91
C PHE A 310 6.41 -15.30 -24.42
N ALA A 311 5.39 -14.55 -24.83
CA ALA A 311 5.24 -14.16 -26.23
C ALA A 311 5.24 -12.64 -26.35
N TYR A 312 6.13 -12.11 -27.17
CA TYR A 312 6.24 -10.68 -27.43
C TYR A 312 5.88 -10.38 -28.88
N GLY A 313 5.03 -9.39 -29.07
CA GLY A 313 4.69 -8.84 -30.37
C GLY A 313 3.21 -8.96 -30.72
N ASN A 314 2.77 -8.10 -31.63
CA ASN A 314 1.35 -7.96 -31.93
C ASN A 314 0.77 -9.20 -32.65
N LYS A 315 -0.51 -9.47 -32.38
CA LYS A 315 -1.24 -10.59 -33.00
C LYS A 315 -1.63 -10.30 -34.45
N SER A 316 -1.63 -9.03 -34.84
CA SER A 316 -1.88 -8.56 -36.20
C SER A 316 -1.09 -7.28 -36.46
N ALA A 317 -0.79 -7.01 -37.73
CA ALA A 317 -0.19 -5.75 -38.14
C ALA A 317 -1.17 -4.58 -38.03
N GLY A 318 -0.63 -3.36 -38.08
CA GLY A 318 -1.39 -2.12 -38.03
C GLY A 318 -1.80 -1.72 -36.61
N LEU A 319 -1.17 -2.25 -35.58
CA LEU A 319 -1.40 -1.89 -34.17
C LEU A 319 -0.31 -0.94 -33.67
N ALA A 320 -0.46 -0.42 -32.46
CA ALA A 320 0.62 0.36 -31.85
C ALA A 320 1.85 -0.55 -31.65
N PRO A 321 3.09 -0.09 -31.91
CA PRO A 321 4.25 -0.99 -31.92
C PRO A 321 4.54 -1.64 -30.55
N CYS A 322 4.88 -2.93 -30.56
CA CYS A 322 5.42 -3.63 -29.39
C CYS A 322 6.94 -3.46 -29.36
N ARG A 323 7.42 -2.49 -28.56
CA ARG A 323 8.83 -2.08 -28.56
C ARG A 323 9.33 -1.56 -27.22
N GLY A 324 10.66 -1.53 -27.05
CA GLY A 324 11.34 -0.90 -25.92
C GLY A 324 11.09 -1.64 -24.61
N VAL A 325 10.97 -2.97 -24.68
CA VAL A 325 10.58 -3.85 -23.57
C VAL A 325 11.29 -5.20 -23.66
N GLY A 326 11.09 -6.02 -22.64
CA GLY A 326 11.61 -7.37 -22.50
C GLY A 326 11.78 -7.68 -21.02
N PHE A 327 12.50 -8.75 -20.71
CA PHE A 327 12.61 -9.21 -19.33
C PHE A 327 14.04 -9.37 -18.84
N ARG A 328 14.18 -9.31 -17.51
CA ARG A 328 15.44 -9.54 -16.79
C ARG A 328 15.25 -10.44 -15.57
N ASN A 329 16.26 -11.28 -15.28
CA ASN A 329 16.29 -12.18 -14.11
C ASN A 329 15.07 -13.12 -14.08
N VAL A 330 14.78 -13.73 -15.23
CA VAL A 330 13.68 -14.67 -15.42
C VAL A 330 14.21 -16.07 -15.71
N THR A 331 13.58 -17.10 -15.16
CA THR A 331 13.78 -18.49 -15.54
C THR A 331 12.46 -19.08 -16.04
N ALA A 332 12.43 -19.59 -17.27
CA ALA A 332 11.27 -20.28 -17.84
C ALA A 332 11.60 -21.76 -18.08
N LYS A 333 10.78 -22.67 -17.53
CA LYS A 333 10.95 -24.11 -17.68
C LYS A 333 9.66 -24.89 -17.89
N PHE A 334 9.77 -26.02 -18.59
CA PHE A 334 8.67 -26.93 -18.88
C PHE A 334 7.53 -26.32 -19.71
N PHE A 335 7.90 -25.56 -20.75
CA PHE A 335 6.97 -25.02 -21.75
C PHE A 335 7.18 -25.66 -23.13
N GLY A 336 6.20 -25.52 -24.01
CA GLY A 336 6.38 -25.80 -25.45
C GLY A 336 7.30 -24.78 -26.11
N SER A 337 7.26 -23.53 -25.66
CA SER A 337 8.27 -22.53 -26.03
C SER A 337 8.63 -21.62 -24.85
N GLY A 338 9.92 -21.36 -24.61
CA GLY A 338 10.36 -20.43 -23.56
C GLY A 338 10.02 -18.98 -23.90
N LEU A 339 10.51 -18.49 -25.04
CA LEU A 339 10.27 -17.15 -25.55
C LEU A 339 9.91 -17.20 -27.04
N SER A 340 8.77 -16.59 -27.41
CA SER A 340 8.32 -16.43 -28.79
C SER A 340 8.27 -14.96 -29.21
N ILE A 341 8.79 -14.63 -30.40
CA ILE A 341 8.65 -13.29 -31.00
C ILE A 341 7.71 -13.34 -32.21
N ARG A 342 6.64 -12.53 -32.17
CA ARG A 342 5.69 -12.33 -33.28
C ARG A 342 6.09 -11.12 -34.11
N PRO A 343 6.38 -11.27 -35.42
CA PRO A 343 6.89 -10.17 -36.23
C PRO A 343 5.78 -9.31 -36.87
N ASN A 344 4.91 -8.74 -36.03
CA ASN A 344 3.95 -7.70 -36.45
C ASN A 344 4.16 -6.44 -35.60
N ASP A 345 4.60 -5.34 -36.21
CA ASP A 345 4.91 -4.07 -35.54
C ASP A 345 5.79 -4.26 -34.26
N THR A 346 6.80 -5.12 -34.33
CA THR A 346 7.57 -5.60 -33.16
C THR A 346 9.07 -5.45 -33.35
N TYR A 347 9.70 -4.63 -32.53
CA TYR A 347 11.12 -4.25 -32.68
C TYR A 347 11.69 -3.66 -31.39
N LEU A 348 13.02 -3.55 -31.29
CA LEU A 348 13.75 -2.98 -30.16
C LEU A 348 13.39 -3.67 -28.84
N LEU A 349 13.54 -4.98 -28.81
CA LEU A 349 13.31 -5.80 -27.64
C LEU A 349 14.63 -6.17 -26.97
N THR A 350 14.66 -6.27 -25.65
CA THR A 350 15.86 -6.67 -24.91
C THR A 350 15.53 -7.66 -23.81
N PHE A 351 16.10 -8.86 -23.91
CA PHE A 351 16.00 -9.91 -22.90
C PHE A 351 17.37 -10.11 -22.29
N SER A 352 17.47 -10.07 -20.96
CA SER A 352 18.76 -10.05 -20.26
C SER A 352 18.82 -10.96 -19.05
N ASP A 353 20.02 -11.47 -18.73
CA ASP A 353 20.33 -12.15 -17.46
C ASP A 353 19.34 -13.25 -17.06
N SER A 354 18.90 -14.04 -18.05
CA SER A 354 17.75 -14.95 -17.90
C SER A 354 18.04 -16.34 -18.46
N ARG A 355 17.22 -17.30 -18.04
CA ARG A 355 17.37 -18.72 -18.38
C ARG A 355 16.11 -19.26 -19.02
N LEU A 356 16.23 -19.82 -20.20
CA LEU A 356 15.17 -20.58 -20.85
C LEU A 356 15.65 -22.02 -20.90
N GLU A 357 15.13 -22.86 -20.01
CA GLU A 357 15.67 -24.20 -19.79
C GLU A 357 14.57 -25.24 -19.79
N GLN A 358 14.84 -26.46 -20.29
CA GLN A 358 13.88 -27.57 -20.24
C GLN A 358 12.54 -27.28 -20.94
N ASN A 359 12.55 -26.41 -21.95
CA ASN A 359 11.40 -26.16 -22.84
C ASN A 359 11.53 -27.00 -24.11
N TYR A 360 10.43 -27.22 -24.85
CA TYR A 360 10.51 -27.97 -26.10
C TYR A 360 11.37 -27.17 -27.09
N THR A 361 11.06 -25.88 -27.27
CA THR A 361 11.95 -24.90 -27.89
C THR A 361 12.27 -23.76 -26.92
N ASN A 362 13.54 -23.39 -26.71
CA ASN A 362 13.83 -22.32 -25.75
C ASN A 362 13.49 -20.92 -26.31
N PHE A 363 14.02 -20.57 -27.49
CA PHE A 363 13.69 -19.33 -28.19
C PHE A 363 13.15 -19.62 -29.59
N ILE A 364 12.06 -18.96 -29.97
CA ILE A 364 11.40 -19.14 -31.26
C ILE A 364 10.95 -17.83 -31.90
N THR A 365 11.13 -17.74 -33.21
CA THR A 365 10.32 -16.87 -34.07
C THR A 365 9.88 -17.68 -35.28
N SER A 366 8.57 -17.78 -35.51
CA SER A 366 8.00 -18.71 -36.49
C SER A 366 6.85 -18.07 -37.25
N SER A 367 7.17 -17.21 -38.22
CA SER A 367 6.20 -16.57 -39.10
C SER A 367 6.78 -16.41 -40.49
N VAL A 368 6.09 -16.90 -41.52
CA VAL A 368 6.53 -16.77 -42.92
C VAL A 368 6.50 -15.32 -43.42
N THR A 369 5.91 -14.39 -42.67
CA THR A 369 5.89 -12.96 -42.96
C THR A 369 6.43 -12.16 -41.77
N SER A 370 7.02 -11.00 -42.07
CA SER A 370 7.41 -9.99 -41.07
C SER A 370 6.93 -8.63 -41.56
N ILE A 371 6.20 -7.91 -40.71
CA ILE A 371 5.61 -6.61 -41.05
C ILE A 371 6.09 -5.60 -40.03
N ASN A 372 6.84 -4.58 -40.48
CA ASN A 372 7.34 -3.49 -39.64
C ASN A 372 8.00 -4.01 -38.34
N SER A 373 8.86 -5.01 -38.47
CA SER A 373 9.38 -5.79 -37.33
C SER A 373 10.81 -6.21 -37.55
N GLY A 374 11.47 -6.60 -36.45
CA GLY A 374 12.75 -7.29 -36.48
C GLY A 374 13.98 -6.44 -36.18
N GLU A 375 13.85 -5.11 -36.10
CA GLU A 375 14.97 -4.22 -35.72
C GLU A 375 15.43 -4.50 -34.28
N ALA A 376 16.73 -4.68 -34.09
CA ALA A 376 17.45 -4.90 -32.83
C ALA A 376 16.70 -5.72 -31.76
N ILE A 377 16.54 -7.02 -32.00
CA ILE A 377 16.07 -7.97 -30.98
C ILE A 377 17.28 -8.52 -30.25
N VAL A 378 17.52 -8.01 -29.04
CA VAL A 378 18.72 -8.31 -28.24
C VAL A 378 18.41 -9.38 -27.20
N LEU A 379 19.21 -10.44 -27.19
CA LEU A 379 19.29 -11.45 -26.14
C LEU A 379 20.69 -11.34 -25.52
N SER A 380 20.80 -10.85 -24.30
CA SER A 380 22.09 -10.62 -23.62
C SER A 380 22.22 -11.48 -22.36
N ASN A 381 23.35 -12.16 -22.19
CA ASN A 381 23.62 -13.04 -21.06
C ASN A 381 22.49 -14.06 -20.79
N MET A 382 21.96 -14.65 -21.87
CA MET A 382 20.93 -15.68 -21.79
C MET A 382 21.56 -17.07 -21.68
N ILE A 383 20.93 -17.95 -20.90
CA ILE A 383 21.22 -19.39 -20.90
C ILE A 383 20.04 -20.12 -21.55
N PHE A 384 20.29 -20.85 -22.63
CA PHE A 384 19.36 -21.77 -23.25
C PHE A 384 19.80 -23.19 -22.87
N GLY A 385 19.04 -23.92 -22.06
CA GLY A 385 19.47 -25.24 -21.55
C GLY A 385 18.44 -26.34 -21.82
N GLY A 386 18.91 -27.58 -22.02
CA GLY A 386 18.08 -28.79 -21.99
C GLY A 386 16.81 -28.76 -22.87
N SER A 387 16.86 -28.23 -24.09
CA SER A 387 15.69 -28.17 -24.97
C SER A 387 15.19 -29.57 -25.34
N GLY A 388 13.92 -29.66 -25.74
CA GLY A 388 13.32 -30.90 -26.27
C GLY A 388 13.56 -31.10 -27.75
N ASN A 389 13.61 -30.00 -28.51
CA ASN A 389 13.86 -29.98 -29.93
C ASN A 389 14.99 -28.98 -30.23
N ASP A 390 14.73 -27.68 -30.09
CA ASP A 390 15.67 -26.62 -30.44
C ASP A 390 15.98 -25.70 -29.26
N HIS A 391 17.25 -25.29 -29.11
CA HIS A 391 17.55 -24.15 -28.26
C HIS A 391 17.05 -22.85 -28.91
N ILE A 392 17.25 -22.71 -30.21
CA ILE A 392 16.96 -21.49 -30.98
C ILE A 392 16.35 -21.92 -32.32
N TYR A 393 15.09 -21.55 -32.58
CA TYR A 393 14.41 -21.75 -33.85
C TYR A 393 14.04 -20.42 -34.50
N VAL A 394 14.54 -20.17 -35.71
CA VAL A 394 14.32 -18.93 -36.45
C VAL A 394 13.75 -19.24 -37.82
N ASN A 395 12.48 -18.92 -38.01
CA ASN A 395 11.76 -19.04 -39.27
C ASN A 395 10.88 -17.81 -39.49
N SER A 396 11.49 -16.63 -39.36
CA SER A 396 10.87 -15.35 -39.69
C SER A 396 11.82 -14.49 -40.52
N PRO A 397 11.38 -13.91 -41.64
CA PRO A 397 12.25 -13.07 -42.47
C PRO A 397 12.52 -11.72 -41.81
N GLY A 398 13.68 -11.13 -42.10
CA GLY A 398 13.99 -9.74 -41.72
C GLY A 398 14.18 -9.49 -40.21
N MET A 399 14.55 -10.52 -39.44
CA MET A 399 14.83 -10.39 -38.01
C MET A 399 16.31 -10.13 -37.76
N GLU A 400 16.65 -8.99 -37.17
CA GLU A 400 17.97 -8.71 -36.60
C GLU A 400 18.01 -9.26 -35.17
N LEU A 401 18.60 -10.45 -35.02
CA LEU A 401 18.78 -11.11 -33.72
C LEU A 401 20.22 -10.93 -33.24
N ILE A 402 20.38 -10.35 -32.06
CA ILE A 402 21.69 -10.10 -31.46
C ILE A 402 21.82 -10.97 -30.20
N PHE A 403 22.72 -11.95 -30.25
CA PHE A 403 23.03 -12.81 -29.12
C PHE A 403 24.35 -12.36 -28.48
N ASP A 404 24.28 -11.63 -27.37
CA ASP A 404 25.43 -11.11 -26.63
C ASP A 404 25.68 -11.98 -25.39
N LYS A 405 26.86 -12.61 -25.29
CA LYS A 405 27.24 -13.47 -24.14
C LYS A 405 26.25 -14.60 -23.81
N CYS A 406 25.47 -15.03 -24.78
CA CYS A 406 24.52 -16.12 -24.62
C CYS A 406 25.22 -17.49 -24.66
N LYS A 407 24.63 -18.49 -23.98
CA LYS A 407 25.07 -19.89 -23.99
C LYS A 407 23.87 -20.76 -24.36
N ALA A 408 24.06 -21.67 -25.32
CA ALA A 408 23.07 -22.65 -25.73
C ALA A 408 23.64 -24.06 -25.59
#